data_AF-A0A0D8JT05-F1
#
_entry.id   AF-A0A0D8JT05-F1
#
_cell.length_a   1.000
_cell.length_b   1.000
_cell.length_c   1.000
_cell.angle_alpha   90.00
_cell.angle_beta   90.00
_cell.angle_gamma   90.00
#
_symmetry.space_group_name_H-M   'P 1'
#
loop_
_entity.id
_entity.type
_entity.pdbx_description
1 polymer ?
#
loop_
_entity_poly.entity_id
_entity_poly.type
_entity_poly.pdbx_seq_one_letter_code
_entity_poly.pdbx_strand_id
1 'polypeptide(L)'
;MKLYQTGFYTKYWWFTSSIESTCDMSKLNDKKILTYALTELDYIEKDLWKIYCKNNLLKNNWNDLKKFLYVRLEDPANSALEKNALHVKSINPVGSAYRDIKTNNSRL
;
A
#
# COMPACT_ATOMS: atom_id res chain seq x y z
N MET A 1 8.19 8.60 -11.50
CA MET A 1 7.45 7.41 -11.04
C MET A 1 7.55 7.38 -9.52
N LYS A 2 6.46 7.13 -8.77
CA LYS A 2 6.54 6.98 -7.31
C LYS A 2 6.93 5.53 -7.03
N LEU A 3 7.95 5.31 -6.20
CA LEU A 3 8.37 3.98 -5.79
C LEU A 3 7.23 3.27 -5.03
N TYR A 4 7.12 1.96 -5.22
CA TYR A 4 6.12 1.15 -4.57
C TYR A 4 6.44 0.99 -3.09
N GLN A 5 5.43 1.24 -2.26
CA GLN A 5 5.42 0.97 -0.84
C GLN A 5 4.17 0.15 -0.53
N THR A 6 4.31 -0.87 0.33
CA THR A 6 3.18 -1.71 0.73
C THR A 6 2.12 -0.83 1.40
N GLY A 7 0.87 -1.02 1.00
CA GLY A 7 -0.24 -0.17 1.44
C GLY A 7 -1.57 -0.84 1.12
N PHE A 8 -2.34 -0.30 0.17
CA PHE A 8 -3.62 -0.88 -0.23
C PHE A 8 -3.47 -1.95 -1.31
N TYR A 9 -4.43 -2.88 -1.39
CA TYR A 9 -4.49 -3.91 -2.44
C TYR A 9 -4.42 -3.29 -3.84
N THR A 10 -5.07 -2.14 -4.05
CA THR A 10 -5.02 -1.42 -5.32
C THR A 10 -3.60 -1.05 -5.70
N LYS A 11 -2.79 -0.50 -4.78
CA LYS A 11 -1.38 -0.18 -5.06
C LYS A 11 -0.58 -1.42 -5.42
N TYR A 12 -0.80 -2.53 -4.70
CA TYR A 12 -0.17 -3.82 -5.01
C TYR A 12 -0.52 -4.27 -6.43
N TRP A 13 -1.81 -4.30 -6.75
CA TRP A 13 -2.31 -4.71 -8.07
C TRP A 13 -1.75 -3.83 -9.19
N TRP A 14 -1.80 -2.51 -9.04
CA TRP A 14 -1.25 -1.56 -10.01
C TRP A 14 0.25 -1.78 -10.22
N PHE A 15 1.01 -2.00 -9.15
CA PHE A 15 2.44 -2.27 -9.25
C PHE A 15 2.71 -3.58 -10.00
N THR A 16 2.08 -4.69 -9.60
CA THR A 16 2.31 -5.99 -10.24
C THR A 16 1.92 -5.98 -11.71
N SER A 17 0.77 -5.40 -12.06
CA SER A 17 0.31 -5.30 -13.44
C SER A 17 1.21 -4.40 -14.29
N SER A 18 1.74 -3.31 -13.72
CA SER A 18 2.69 -2.43 -14.43
C SER A 18 4.01 -3.13 -14.73
N ILE A 19 4.54 -3.91 -13.78
CA ILE A 19 5.77 -4.69 -14.00
C ILE A 19 5.54 -5.75 -15.07
N GLU A 20 4.46 -6.54 -14.96
CA GLU A 20 4.14 -7.61 -15.90
C GLU A 20 3.95 -7.06 -17.33
N SER A 21 3.15 -5.99 -17.48
CA SER A 21 2.95 -5.35 -18.78
C SER A 21 4.25 -4.86 -19.43
N THR A 22 5.15 -4.24 -18.65
CA THR A 22 6.44 -3.76 -19.16
C THR A 22 7.35 -4.92 -19.57
N CYS A 23 7.33 -6.00 -18.80
CA CYS A 23 8.20 -7.16 -18.99
C CYS A 23 7.73 -8.04 -20.15
N ASP A 24 6.42 -8.19 -20.34
CA ASP A 24 5.81 -8.92 -21.46
C ASP A 24 6.19 -8.28 -22.80
N MET A 25 6.13 -6.94 -22.87
CA MET A 25 6.55 -6.18 -24.05
C MET A 25 8.05 -6.35 -24.36
N SER A 26 8.85 -6.62 -23.33
CA SER A 26 10.32 -6.73 -23.42
C SER A 26 10.84 -8.17 -23.45
N LYS A 27 9.97 -9.18 -23.36
CA LYS A 27 10.30 -10.62 -23.28
C LYS A 27 11.40 -10.92 -22.25
N LEU A 28 11.32 -10.29 -21.08
CA LEU A 28 12.31 -10.47 -20.01
C LEU A 28 12.14 -11.85 -19.34
N ASN A 29 13.25 -12.42 -18.89
CA ASN A 29 13.22 -13.62 -18.05
C ASN A 29 12.97 -13.25 -16.57
N ASP A 30 12.52 -14.21 -15.76
CA ASP A 30 12.15 -13.99 -14.35
C ASP A 30 13.20 -13.24 -13.52
N LYS A 31 14.48 -13.51 -13.75
CA LYS A 31 15.58 -12.82 -13.05
C LYS A 31 15.64 -11.34 -13.40
N LYS A 32 15.46 -11.01 -14.69
CA LYS A 32 15.42 -9.61 -15.16
C LYS A 32 14.15 -8.91 -14.70
N ILE A 33 13.00 -9.60 -14.72
CA ILE A 33 11.72 -9.08 -14.17
C ILE A 33 11.90 -8.72 -12.70
N LEU A 34 12.48 -9.64 -11.90
CA LEU A 34 12.77 -9.38 -10.51
C LEU A 34 13.69 -8.17 -10.33
N THR A 35 14.79 -8.11 -11.08
CA THR A 35 15.75 -6.99 -10.97
C THR A 35 15.07 -5.65 -11.24
N TYR A 36 14.23 -5.58 -12.27
CA TYR A 36 13.45 -4.38 -12.60
C TYR A 36 12.39 -4.06 -11.54
N ALA A 37 11.63 -5.05 -11.09
CA ALA A 37 10.66 -4.86 -10.01
C ALA A 37 11.32 -4.31 -8.74
N LEU A 38 12.52 -4.81 -8.41
CA LEU A 38 13.29 -4.33 -7.29
C LEU A 38 13.72 -2.89 -7.47
N THR A 39 14.01 -2.36 -8.67
CA THR A 39 14.35 -0.93 -8.82
C THR A 39 13.18 -0.03 -8.46
N GLU A 40 11.96 -0.47 -8.75
CA GLU A 40 10.70 0.25 -8.53
C GLU A 40 10.15 0.15 -7.09
N LEU A 41 10.80 -0.60 -6.20
CA LEU A 41 10.45 -0.65 -4.77
C LEU A 41 11.02 0.54 -4.00
N ASP A 42 10.31 0.98 -2.97
CA ASP A 42 10.82 1.87 -1.93
C ASP A 42 12.01 1.23 -1.17
N TYR A 43 12.85 2.06 -0.56
CA TYR A 43 13.98 1.63 0.24
C TYR A 43 13.59 0.66 1.38
N ILE A 44 12.49 0.93 2.09
CA ILE A 44 12.04 0.08 3.20
C ILE A 44 11.59 -1.29 2.66
N GLU A 45 10.84 -1.30 1.55
CA GLU A 45 10.39 -2.52 0.89
C GLU A 45 11.58 -3.37 0.38
N LYS A 46 12.59 -2.72 -0.19
CA LYS A 46 13.84 -3.37 -0.63
C LYS A 46 14.56 -4.05 0.53
N ASP A 47 14.70 -3.37 1.67
CA ASP A 47 15.41 -3.92 2.82
C ASP A 47 14.65 -5.08 3.47
N LEU A 48 13.33 -4.98 3.56
CA LEU A 48 12.50 -6.08 4.05
C LEU A 48 12.54 -7.30 3.12
N TRP A 49 12.55 -7.08 1.80
CA TRP A 49 12.78 -8.16 0.83
C TRP A 49 14.14 -8.85 1.03
N LYS A 50 15.22 -8.09 1.22
CA LYS A 50 16.55 -8.66 1.48
C LYS A 50 16.57 -9.54 2.73
N ILE A 51 15.93 -9.09 3.81
CA ILE A 51 15.81 -9.88 5.06
C ILE A 51 15.03 -11.17 4.80
N TYR A 52 13.91 -11.07 4.06
CA TYR A 52 13.11 -12.24 3.69
C TYR A 52 13.91 -13.27 2.89
N CYS A 53 14.68 -12.84 1.89
CA CYS A 53 15.55 -13.71 1.10
C CYS A 53 16.66 -14.36 1.93
N LYS A 54 17.29 -13.62 2.87
CA LYS A 54 18.30 -14.19 3.78
C LYS A 54 17.74 -15.36 4.60
N ASN A 55 16.48 -15.26 5.00
CA ASN A 55 15.79 -16.30 5.77
C ASN A 55 15.17 -17.41 4.89
N ASN A 56 15.15 -17.23 3.57
CA ASN A 56 14.52 -18.16 2.62
C ASN A 56 15.41 -18.30 1.37
N LEU A 57 16.48 -19.11 1.47
CA LEU A 57 17.55 -19.22 0.47
C LEU A 57 17.08 -19.61 -0.96
N LEU A 58 15.88 -20.17 -1.11
CA LEU A 58 15.32 -20.57 -2.41
C LEU A 58 14.44 -19.49 -3.06
N LYS A 59 14.17 -18.38 -2.38
CA LYS A 59 13.24 -17.35 -2.85
C LYS A 59 13.97 -16.20 -3.52
N ASN A 60 14.02 -16.22 -4.84
CA ASN A 60 14.73 -15.22 -5.65
C ASN A 60 14.22 -15.13 -7.09
N ASN A 61 12.89 -15.16 -7.28
CA ASN A 61 12.24 -14.90 -8.56
C ASN A 61 11.08 -13.92 -8.40
N TRP A 62 10.49 -13.50 -9.52
CA TRP A 62 9.36 -12.56 -9.55
C TRP A 62 8.15 -13.06 -8.74
N ASN A 63 7.83 -14.35 -8.84
CA ASN A 63 6.69 -14.94 -8.15
C ASN A 63 6.85 -14.90 -6.62
N ASP A 64 8.08 -15.13 -6.14
CA ASP A 64 8.40 -15.02 -4.71
C ASP A 64 8.25 -13.59 -4.20
N LEU A 65 8.66 -12.60 -5.02
CA LEU A 65 8.47 -11.19 -4.67
C LEU A 65 6.98 -10.84 -4.59
N LYS A 66 6.16 -11.28 -5.56
CA LYS A 66 4.70 -11.08 -5.51
C LYS A 66 4.10 -11.66 -4.23
N LYS A 67 4.45 -12.91 -3.89
CA LYS A 67 3.98 -13.55 -2.65
C LYS A 67 4.43 -12.79 -1.40
N PHE A 68 5.68 -12.34 -1.36
CA PHE A 68 6.19 -11.55 -0.24
C PHE A 68 5.38 -10.25 -0.05
N LEU A 69 5.15 -9.50 -1.12
CA LEU A 69 4.37 -8.26 -1.07
C LEU A 69 2.90 -8.52 -0.69
N TYR A 70 2.33 -9.61 -1.21
CA TYR A 70 0.97 -10.02 -0.88
C TYR A 70 0.81 -10.42 0.59
N VAL A 71 1.73 -11.21 1.15
CA VAL A 71 1.72 -11.55 2.59
C VAL A 71 1.82 -10.30 3.45
N ARG A 72 2.65 -9.33 3.04
CA ARG A 72 2.77 -8.07 3.77
C ARG A 72 1.53 -7.20 3.67
N LEU A 73 0.77 -7.30 2.59
CA LEU A 73 -0.53 -6.65 2.49
C LEU A 73 -1.52 -7.18 3.54
N GLU A 74 -1.47 -8.48 3.82
CA GLU A 74 -2.33 -9.14 4.82
C GLU A 74 -1.90 -8.88 6.27
N ASP A 75 -0.72 -8.29 6.48
CA ASP A 75 -0.23 -7.93 7.83
C ASP A 75 -1.15 -6.86 8.46
N PRO A 76 -1.74 -7.14 9.64
CA PRO A 76 -2.58 -6.19 10.37
C PRO A 76 -1.93 -4.84 10.64
N ALA A 77 -0.60 -4.79 10.78
CA ALA A 77 0.13 -3.54 10.96
C ALA A 77 0.10 -2.66 9.69
N ASN A 78 0.01 -3.28 8.51
CA ASN A 78 -0.11 -2.58 7.23
C ASN A 78 -1.58 -2.27 6.89
N SER A 79 -2.54 -3.06 7.38
CA SER A 79 -3.98 -2.76 7.31
C SER A 79 -4.46 -1.78 8.40
N ALA A 80 -3.70 -1.51 9.46
CA ALA A 80 -4.04 -0.47 10.44
C ALA A 80 -4.07 0.96 9.82
N LEU A 81 -3.39 1.17 8.68
CA LEU A 81 -3.55 2.37 7.84
C LEU A 81 -4.96 2.49 7.25
N GLU A 82 -5.66 1.37 7.04
CA GLU A 82 -7.03 1.30 6.53
C GLU A 82 -8.02 1.92 7.52
N LYS A 83 -7.94 1.55 8.79
CA LYS A 83 -8.85 2.06 9.84
C LYS A 83 -8.62 3.53 10.15
N ASN A 84 -7.36 3.96 10.21
CA ASN A 84 -7.02 5.35 10.52
C ASN A 84 -7.28 6.30 9.33
N ALA A 85 -7.05 5.88 8.08
CA ALA A 85 -7.35 6.72 6.91
C ALA A 85 -8.86 6.85 6.64
N LEU A 86 -9.65 5.80 6.92
CA LEU A 86 -11.12 5.86 6.91
C LEU A 86 -11.64 6.79 8.02
N HIS A 87 -11.08 6.69 9.23
CA HIS A 87 -11.49 7.55 10.34
C HIS A 87 -11.17 9.03 10.06
N VAL A 88 -10.02 9.35 9.46
CA VAL A 88 -9.65 10.74 9.10
C VAL A 88 -10.49 11.30 7.94
N LYS A 89 -10.92 10.47 6.98
CA LYS A 89 -11.86 10.91 5.93
C LYS A 89 -13.30 11.11 6.42
N SER A 90 -13.68 10.51 7.55
CA SER A 90 -14.99 10.69 8.18
C SER A 90 -15.12 11.98 8.98
N ILE A 91 -14.05 12.74 9.22
CA ILE A 91 -14.06 13.94 10.09
C ILE A 91 -14.28 15.25 9.33
N ASN A 92 -14.67 15.22 8.06
CA ASN A 92 -15.20 16.41 7.37
C ASN A 92 -16.74 16.33 7.28
N PRO A 93 -17.49 16.79 8.29
CA PRO A 93 -18.90 17.11 8.09
C PRO A 93 -18.98 18.42 7.29
N VAL A 94 -19.02 18.33 5.96
CA VAL A 94 -19.58 19.43 5.18
C VAL A 94 -21.09 19.41 5.39
N GLY A 95 -21.56 20.28 6.28
CA GLY A 95 -22.95 20.73 6.31
C GLY A 95 -23.86 20.09 7.35
N SER A 96 -23.55 20.19 8.64
CA SER A 96 -24.59 20.15 9.68
C SER A 96 -24.95 21.58 10.06
N ALA A 97 -25.94 22.14 9.37
CA ALA A 97 -26.56 23.40 9.74
C ALA A 97 -27.54 23.15 10.89
N TYR A 98 -27.03 23.09 12.11
CA TYR A 98 -27.84 23.35 13.31
C TYR A 98 -27.24 24.56 14.02
N ARG A 99 -27.91 25.70 13.82
CA ARG A 99 -27.72 26.90 14.63
C ARG A 99 -28.28 26.63 16.02
N ASP A 100 -27.40 26.43 16.99
CA ASP A 100 -27.70 26.74 18.38
C ASP A 100 -27.23 28.16 18.67
N ILE A 101 -28.17 29.08 18.94
CA ILE A 101 -27.91 30.20 19.87
C ILE A 101 -29.13 30.37 20.78
N LYS A 102 -28.81 30.24 22.07
CA LYS A 102 -29.61 30.27 23.29
C LYS A 102 -29.67 31.70 23.84
N THR A 103 -30.80 32.11 24.42
CA THR A 103 -30.91 33.11 25.53
C THR A 103 -32.35 33.12 26.04
N ASN A 104 -32.65 32.47 27.17
CA ASN A 104 -32.66 32.98 28.55
C ASN A 104 -33.92 33.78 28.94
N ASN A 105 -34.76 33.11 29.74
CA ASN A 105 -35.62 33.57 30.86
C ASN A 105 -35.80 35.08 31.11
N SER A 106 -37.04 35.53 31.30
CA SER A 106 -37.60 35.91 32.63
C SER A 106 -39.00 36.54 32.57
N ARG A 107 -39.79 36.23 33.60
CA ARG A 107 -41.08 36.75 34.06
C ARG A 107 -41.39 38.25 33.79
N LEU A 108 -42.63 38.52 33.39
CA LEU A 108 -43.67 39.22 34.17
C LEU A 108 -45.05 39.03 33.53
#